data_AF-A0A524DAS1-F1
#
_entry.id   AF-A0A524DAS1-F1
#
_cell.length_a   1.000
_cell.length_b   1.000
_cell.length_c   1.000
_cell.angle_alpha   90.00
_cell.angle_beta   90.00
_cell.angle_gamma   90.00
#
_symmetry.space_group_name_H-M   'P 1'
#
loop_
_entity.id
_entity.type
_entity.pdbx_description
1 polymer ?
#
loop_
_entity_poly.entity_id
_entity_poly.type
_entity_poly.pdbx_seq_one_letter_code
_entity_poly.pdbx_strand_id
1 'polypeptide(L)'
;MEKNAKIGIAALLIIVVAGGLGGGIGAFLIINQPTTVTEGPIALSFTDGTFQYTFTMADLKSSKYTQVSNQMFVYDYGSGYDNYTFSGVSLKSIIEEENILAKSDSGDYLAENLTFIAADGFDPATMGPSLGYLNLTMVMEADYEECIIAYGGPDLDPADGPLRSAINLSACPDDKPKTKGYFAKNLTTVKILKPTSPSYEVAQAALTITDENFQYTFTISELQSSKYTQVSNQMFVYDYGSGYDNYTFSGVSLKSIIEEENILAKSDLGDYLAENLTFVGGDGFDPAIMGPSLGYLNLTMVMEADYEECIIAYGGPDLDPADGPLRSAINITACPDDLPRTKGFFAKNLTDIKIF
;
A
#
# COMPACT_ATOMS: atom_id res chain seq x y z
N MET A 1 -6.15 -50.50 2.08
CA MET A 1 -7.17 -50.70 3.14
C MET A 1 -6.91 -49.63 4.20
N GLU A 2 -7.34 -48.40 3.92
CA GLU A 2 -8.55 -47.80 4.50
C GLU A 2 -8.49 -47.62 6.02
N LYS A 3 -8.35 -46.36 6.45
CA LYS A 3 -9.45 -45.66 7.12
C LYS A 3 -9.26 -44.14 7.05
N ASN A 4 -10.04 -43.53 6.16
CA ASN A 4 -10.29 -42.09 6.12
C ASN A 4 -10.98 -41.67 7.42
N ALA A 5 -10.38 -40.77 8.20
CA ALA A 5 -11.09 -40.03 9.22
C ALA A 5 -11.59 -38.71 8.61
N LYS A 6 -12.84 -38.73 8.12
CA LYS A 6 -13.58 -37.52 7.79
C LYS A 6 -13.89 -36.78 9.10
N ILE A 7 -13.25 -35.64 9.35
CA ILE A 7 -13.67 -34.73 10.43
C ILE A 7 -14.85 -33.93 9.88
N GLY A 8 -16.05 -34.37 10.22
CA GLY A 8 -17.28 -33.65 9.92
C GLY A 8 -17.39 -32.40 10.79
N ILE A 9 -17.75 -31.28 10.18
CA ILE A 9 -18.18 -30.07 10.86
C ILE A 9 -19.42 -30.42 11.68
N ALA A 10 -19.29 -30.47 13.00
CA ALA A 10 -20.42 -30.59 13.91
C ALA A 10 -20.90 -29.17 14.27
N ALA A 11 -21.90 -28.67 13.54
CA ALA A 11 -22.66 -27.50 13.98
C ALA A 11 -23.56 -27.92 15.14
N LEU A 12 -23.17 -27.59 16.37
CA LEU A 12 -24.01 -27.81 17.55
C LEU A 12 -25.05 -26.69 17.65
N LEU A 13 -26.26 -26.95 17.17
CA LEU A 13 -27.38 -26.03 17.32
C LEU A 13 -27.97 -26.18 18.73
N ILE A 14 -27.59 -25.30 19.67
CA ILE A 14 -28.23 -25.25 20.99
C ILE A 14 -29.50 -24.39 20.89
N ILE A 15 -30.66 -25.04 20.79
CA ILE A 15 -31.95 -24.36 20.92
C ILE A 15 -32.25 -24.17 22.41
N VAL A 16 -32.08 -22.95 22.91
CA VAL A 16 -32.62 -22.57 24.23
C VAL A 16 -34.09 -22.27 24.06
N VAL A 17 -34.96 -23.23 24.40
CA VAL A 17 -36.40 -22.97 24.55
C VAL A 17 -36.61 -22.27 25.88
N ALA A 18 -36.68 -20.93 25.84
CA ALA A 18 -37.09 -20.13 26.98
C ALA A 18 -38.59 -20.37 27.25
N GLY A 19 -38.90 -21.03 28.38
CA GLY A 19 -40.22 -20.93 28.99
C GLY A 19 -40.39 -19.54 29.60
N GLY A 20 -41.07 -18.64 28.89
CA GLY A 20 -41.50 -17.35 29.45
C GLY A 20 -41.37 -16.18 28.47
N LEU A 21 -42.44 -15.96 27.70
CA LEU A 21 -42.92 -14.68 27.14
C LEU A 21 -41.89 -13.54 26.96
N GLY A 22 -41.36 -13.41 25.74
CA GLY A 22 -40.63 -12.22 25.29
C GLY A 22 -39.65 -12.55 24.16
N GLY A 23 -40.05 -12.31 22.91
CA GLY A 23 -39.35 -12.74 21.71
C GLY A 23 -37.97 -12.13 21.49
N GLY A 24 -37.03 -12.98 21.08
CA GLY A 24 -35.71 -12.63 20.58
C GLY A 24 -34.93 -13.91 20.27
N ILE A 25 -35.11 -14.47 19.07
CA ILE A 25 -34.29 -15.60 18.60
C ILE A 25 -32.95 -15.00 18.17
N GLY A 26 -32.00 -14.91 19.09
CA GLY A 26 -30.60 -14.63 18.77
C GLY A 26 -29.87 -15.96 18.54
N ALA A 27 -29.61 -16.32 17.29
CA ALA A 27 -28.68 -17.40 16.98
C ALA A 27 -27.26 -16.90 17.28
N PHE A 28 -26.65 -17.35 18.39
CA PHE A 28 -25.23 -17.14 18.65
C PHE A 28 -24.43 -18.22 17.93
N LEU A 29 -23.68 -17.82 16.92
CA LEU A 29 -22.70 -18.65 16.24
C LEU A 29 -21.41 -18.61 17.08
N ILE A 30 -21.15 -19.67 17.86
CA ILE A 30 -19.84 -19.85 18.49
C ILE A 30 -18.93 -20.46 17.43
N ILE A 31 -18.12 -19.63 16.79
CA ILE A 31 -17.01 -20.09 15.95
C ILE A 31 -15.92 -20.54 16.92
N ASN A 32 -15.72 -21.85 17.05
CA ASN A 32 -14.52 -22.39 17.71
C ASN A 32 -13.30 -21.93 16.90
N GLN A 33 -12.53 -20.97 17.44
CA GLN A 33 -11.18 -20.74 16.94
C GLN A 33 -10.33 -21.97 17.31
N PRO A 34 -9.70 -22.65 16.34
CA PRO A 34 -8.77 -23.73 16.66
C PRO A 34 -7.54 -23.12 17.34
N THR A 35 -7.43 -23.30 18.65
CA THR A 35 -6.19 -23.06 19.39
C THR A 35 -5.37 -24.34 19.34
N THR A 36 -4.51 -24.48 18.33
CA THR A 36 -3.45 -25.49 18.35
C THR A 36 -2.26 -24.95 19.14
N VAL A 37 -1.99 -25.59 20.27
CA VAL A 37 -0.78 -25.38 21.07
C VAL A 37 0.42 -25.90 20.27
N THR A 38 1.35 -25.03 19.92
CA THR A 38 2.63 -25.40 19.30
C THR A 38 3.69 -25.59 20.39
N GLU A 39 4.12 -26.84 20.62
CA GLU A 39 5.32 -27.13 21.41
C GLU A 39 6.57 -26.90 20.54
N GLY A 40 7.14 -25.70 20.60
CA GLY A 40 8.39 -25.32 19.92
C GLY A 40 8.56 -23.80 19.81
N PRO A 41 9.77 -23.28 19.56
CA PRO A 41 9.94 -21.86 19.29
C PRO A 41 9.20 -21.48 17.99
N ILE A 42 8.50 -20.35 18.02
CA ILE A 42 7.84 -19.78 16.84
C ILE A 42 8.91 -19.48 15.80
N ALA A 43 8.73 -20.01 14.60
CA ALA A 43 9.59 -19.75 13.45
C ALA A 43 9.01 -18.64 12.56
N LEU A 44 7.69 -18.66 12.32
CA LEU A 44 7.00 -17.70 11.45
C LEU A 44 5.63 -17.35 12.01
N SER A 45 5.20 -16.10 11.84
CA SER A 45 3.83 -15.67 12.09
C SER A 45 3.18 -15.16 10.81
N PHE A 46 1.91 -15.50 10.57
CA PHE A 46 1.04 -14.81 9.62
C PHE A 46 0.05 -13.94 10.39
N THR A 47 -0.09 -12.68 10.02
CA THR A 47 -1.00 -11.76 10.72
C THR A 47 -1.53 -10.68 9.79
N ASP A 48 -2.72 -10.17 10.07
CA ASP A 48 -3.26 -8.93 9.50
C ASP A 48 -3.40 -7.81 10.55
N GLY A 49 -2.84 -8.02 11.75
CA GLY A 49 -3.02 -7.16 12.93
C GLY A 49 -4.25 -7.46 13.79
N THR A 50 -5.21 -8.23 13.27
CA THR A 50 -6.43 -8.67 13.97
C THR A 50 -6.46 -10.16 14.29
N PHE A 51 -5.80 -10.99 13.47
CA PHE A 51 -5.51 -12.40 13.74
C PHE A 51 -4.01 -12.68 13.71
N GLN A 52 -3.61 -13.79 14.31
CA GLN A 52 -2.25 -14.31 14.19
C GLN A 52 -2.25 -15.84 14.12
N TYR A 53 -1.63 -16.39 13.08
CA TYR A 53 -1.27 -17.80 12.97
C TYR A 53 0.23 -17.93 13.20
N THR A 54 0.64 -18.84 14.07
CA THR A 54 2.05 -19.07 14.38
C THR A 54 2.45 -20.48 13.96
N PHE A 55 3.64 -20.57 13.37
CA PHE A 55 4.21 -21.81 12.86
C PHE A 55 5.56 -22.05 13.52
N THR A 56 5.77 -23.27 14.00
CA THR A 56 7.11 -23.77 14.29
C THR A 56 7.78 -24.26 13.00
N MET A 57 9.09 -24.50 13.07
CA MET A 57 9.82 -25.09 11.94
C MET A 57 9.29 -26.49 11.58
N ALA A 58 8.77 -27.25 12.55
CA ALA A 58 8.17 -28.56 12.31
C ALA A 58 6.88 -28.44 11.51
N ASP A 59 6.06 -27.42 11.78
CA ASP A 59 4.83 -27.16 11.03
C ASP A 59 5.16 -26.82 9.57
N LEU A 60 6.11 -25.90 9.34
CA LEU A 60 6.51 -25.48 7.98
C LEU A 60 7.07 -26.64 7.14
N LYS A 61 7.76 -27.59 7.77
CA LYS A 61 8.33 -28.79 7.13
C LYS A 61 7.35 -29.98 7.07
N SER A 62 6.13 -29.81 7.58
CA SER A 62 5.15 -30.88 7.60
C SER A 62 4.66 -31.20 6.18
N SER A 63 4.16 -32.42 6.00
CA SER A 63 3.55 -32.84 4.73
C SER A 63 2.18 -32.20 4.47
N LYS A 64 1.72 -31.28 5.33
CA LYS A 64 0.50 -30.50 5.11
C LYS A 64 0.68 -29.54 3.94
N TYR A 65 1.87 -28.99 3.77
CA TYR A 65 2.15 -27.96 2.78
C TYR A 65 2.96 -28.48 1.60
N THR A 66 2.84 -27.81 0.45
CA THR A 66 3.64 -28.12 -0.73
C THR A 66 5.10 -27.75 -0.48
N GLN A 67 5.95 -28.77 -0.46
CA GLN A 67 7.40 -28.64 -0.26
C GLN A 67 8.08 -28.44 -1.63
N VAL A 68 8.96 -27.46 -1.72
CA VAL A 68 9.66 -27.08 -2.95
C VAL A 68 11.16 -27.33 -2.74
N SER A 69 11.82 -27.96 -3.72
CA SER A 69 13.22 -28.35 -3.61
C SER A 69 14.05 -27.82 -4.78
N ASN A 70 15.15 -27.14 -4.46
CA ASN A 70 16.12 -26.58 -5.41
C ASN A 70 15.49 -25.78 -6.55
N GLN A 71 14.52 -24.94 -6.22
CA GLN A 71 13.92 -24.02 -7.19
C GLN A 71 14.86 -22.85 -7.45
N MET A 72 15.03 -22.49 -8.72
CA MET A 72 15.79 -21.32 -9.15
C MET A 72 14.92 -20.08 -9.13
N PHE A 73 15.40 -19.04 -8.46
CA PHE A 73 14.76 -17.74 -8.34
C PHE A 73 15.61 -16.69 -9.01
N VAL A 74 15.01 -15.96 -9.95
CA VAL A 74 15.66 -14.83 -10.62
C VAL A 74 15.52 -13.59 -9.73
N TYR A 75 16.67 -13.08 -9.29
CA TYR A 75 16.77 -11.92 -8.42
C TYR A 75 17.24 -10.70 -9.21
N ASP A 76 16.52 -9.58 -9.14
CA ASP A 76 16.86 -8.34 -9.83
C ASP A 76 17.35 -7.26 -8.84
N TYR A 77 18.61 -6.83 -9.01
CA TYR A 77 19.23 -5.74 -8.25
C TYR A 77 19.02 -4.34 -8.89
N GLY A 78 18.36 -4.26 -10.04
CA GLY A 78 18.17 -3.07 -10.86
C GLY A 78 19.32 -2.76 -11.82
N SER A 79 20.49 -3.39 -11.63
CA SER A 79 21.65 -3.30 -12.54
C SER A 79 22.00 -4.63 -13.21
N GLY A 80 21.21 -5.68 -12.99
CA GLY A 80 21.45 -7.04 -13.47
C GLY A 80 20.67 -8.09 -12.67
N TYR A 81 20.74 -9.33 -13.15
CA TYR A 81 20.05 -10.48 -12.56
C TYR A 81 21.06 -11.47 -11.95
N ASP A 82 20.73 -11.95 -10.76
CA ASP A 82 21.38 -13.08 -10.11
C ASP A 82 20.39 -14.24 -9.99
N ASN A 83 20.89 -15.47 -10.04
CA ASN A 83 20.06 -16.66 -9.85
C ASN A 83 20.43 -17.30 -8.52
N TYR A 84 19.43 -17.55 -7.69
CA TYR A 84 19.59 -18.26 -6.42
C TYR A 84 18.72 -19.51 -6.39
N THR A 85 19.22 -20.56 -5.78
CA THR A 85 18.56 -21.85 -5.68
C THR A 85 18.22 -22.15 -4.23
N PHE A 86 16.92 -22.25 -3.95
CA PHE A 86 16.41 -22.45 -2.59
C PHE A 86 15.54 -23.69 -2.48
N SER A 87 15.37 -24.17 -1.25
CA SER A 87 14.37 -25.18 -0.87
C SER A 87 13.56 -24.65 0.31
N GLY A 88 12.28 -24.97 0.33
CA GLY A 88 11.35 -24.39 1.30
C GLY A 88 9.93 -24.89 1.16
N VAL A 89 9.02 -24.12 1.73
CA VAL A 89 7.58 -24.37 1.68
C VAL A 89 6.89 -23.31 0.82
N SER A 90 5.94 -23.72 -0.01
CA SER A 90 5.18 -22.80 -0.85
C SER A 90 4.30 -21.87 0.00
N LEU A 91 4.45 -20.57 -0.20
CA LEU A 91 3.67 -19.53 0.46
C LEU A 91 2.17 -19.70 0.17
N LYS A 92 1.83 -19.96 -1.10
CA LYS A 92 0.47 -20.24 -1.57
C LYS A 92 -0.16 -21.42 -0.82
N SER A 93 0.58 -22.52 -0.65
CA SER A 93 0.05 -23.69 0.06
C SER A 93 -0.23 -23.43 1.54
N ILE A 94 0.57 -22.60 2.23
CA ILE A 94 0.28 -22.21 3.61
C ILE A 94 -1.02 -21.41 3.66
N ILE A 95 -1.16 -20.44 2.74
CA ILE A 95 -2.34 -19.57 2.66
C ILE A 95 -3.63 -20.38 2.45
N GLU A 96 -3.61 -21.35 1.53
CA GLU A 96 -4.77 -22.19 1.19
C GLU A 96 -5.11 -23.16 2.34
N GLU A 97 -4.12 -23.88 2.86
CA GLU A 97 -4.33 -24.95 3.84
C GLU A 97 -4.68 -24.43 5.25
N GLU A 98 -4.29 -23.19 5.57
CA GLU A 98 -4.67 -22.53 6.81
C GLU A 98 -5.86 -21.57 6.64
N ASN A 99 -6.35 -21.44 5.41
CA ASN A 99 -7.47 -20.55 5.06
C ASN A 99 -7.26 -19.11 5.59
N ILE A 100 -6.04 -18.60 5.40
CA ILE A 100 -5.56 -17.33 5.98
C ILE A 100 -6.29 -16.12 5.38
N LEU A 101 -6.65 -16.19 4.10
CA LEU A 101 -7.29 -15.10 3.39
C LEU A 101 -8.81 -15.27 3.42
N ALA A 102 -9.50 -14.26 3.95
CA ALA A 102 -10.94 -14.15 3.81
C ALA A 102 -11.30 -13.88 2.33
N LYS A 103 -12.35 -14.55 1.84
CA LYS A 103 -12.92 -14.30 0.52
C LYS A 103 -14.21 -13.49 0.65
N SER A 104 -14.51 -12.65 -0.32
CA SER A 104 -15.80 -11.98 -0.47
C SER A 104 -16.89 -12.99 -0.84
N ASP A 105 -18.14 -12.54 -0.83
CA ASP A 105 -19.28 -13.33 -1.33
C ASP A 105 -19.16 -13.65 -2.84
N SER A 106 -18.37 -12.87 -3.60
CA SER A 106 -18.04 -13.14 -5.01
C SER A 106 -16.91 -14.17 -5.19
N GLY A 107 -16.22 -14.55 -4.11
CA GLY A 107 -15.11 -15.51 -4.13
C GLY A 107 -13.73 -14.88 -4.30
N ASP A 108 -13.65 -13.55 -4.41
CA ASP A 108 -12.40 -12.79 -4.52
C ASP A 108 -11.73 -12.63 -3.15
N TYR A 109 -10.39 -12.57 -3.11
CA TYR A 109 -9.69 -12.36 -1.85
C TYR A 109 -9.90 -10.93 -1.34
N LEU A 110 -10.29 -10.81 -0.06
CA LEU A 110 -10.42 -9.52 0.64
C LEU A 110 -9.06 -8.96 1.08
N ALA A 111 -7.95 -9.36 0.48
CA ALA A 111 -6.61 -8.89 0.81
C ALA A 111 -5.86 -8.71 -0.51
N GLU A 112 -5.32 -7.51 -0.72
CA GLU A 112 -4.68 -7.16 -2.00
C GLU A 112 -3.17 -7.39 -1.96
N ASN A 113 -2.55 -7.24 -0.79
CA ASN A 113 -1.09 -7.20 -0.67
C ASN A 113 -0.58 -7.95 0.58
N LEU A 114 0.70 -8.31 0.57
CA LEU A 114 1.44 -8.80 1.74
C LEU A 114 2.83 -8.16 1.84
N THR A 115 3.43 -8.18 3.03
CA THR A 115 4.85 -7.82 3.27
C THR A 115 5.55 -8.87 4.13
N PHE A 116 6.88 -8.90 4.08
CA PHE A 116 7.76 -9.83 4.80
C PHE A 116 8.59 -9.08 5.85
N ILE A 117 8.41 -9.38 7.14
CA ILE A 117 9.10 -8.67 8.23
C ILE A 117 10.21 -9.55 8.82
N ALA A 118 11.42 -9.02 8.81
CA ALA A 118 12.61 -9.66 9.37
C ALA A 118 12.74 -9.44 10.89
N ALA A 119 13.52 -10.28 11.56
CA ALA A 119 13.71 -10.21 13.02
C ALA A 119 14.39 -8.92 13.50
N ASP A 120 15.16 -8.25 12.64
CA ASP A 120 15.79 -6.96 12.92
C ASP A 120 14.82 -5.78 12.78
N GLY A 121 13.54 -6.05 12.48
CA GLY A 121 12.50 -5.06 12.29
C GLY A 121 12.46 -4.48 10.88
N PHE A 122 13.28 -4.98 9.94
CA PHE A 122 13.16 -4.60 8.54
C PHE A 122 11.79 -5.06 8.00
N ASP A 123 10.97 -4.08 7.62
CA ASP A 123 9.68 -4.26 6.97
C ASP A 123 9.72 -3.52 5.63
N PRO A 124 9.81 -4.23 4.50
CA PRO A 124 9.76 -3.66 3.16
C PRO A 124 8.60 -2.71 2.96
N ALA A 125 7.45 -2.93 3.64
CA ALA A 125 6.30 -2.03 3.61
C ALA A 125 6.65 -0.58 3.91
N THR A 126 7.65 -0.35 4.77
CA THR A 126 8.10 0.99 5.17
C THR A 126 8.90 1.69 4.06
N MET A 127 9.36 0.95 3.04
CA MET A 127 10.03 1.47 1.84
C MET A 127 9.03 1.99 0.78
N GLY A 128 7.74 1.89 1.06
CA GLY A 128 6.68 2.37 0.20
C GLY A 128 6.09 1.28 -0.71
N PRO A 129 4.85 1.48 -1.20
CA PRO A 129 4.12 0.49 -1.99
C PRO A 129 4.74 0.01 -3.32
N SER A 130 5.79 0.67 -3.82
CA SER A 130 6.50 0.27 -5.04
C SER A 130 7.62 -0.74 -4.79
N LEU A 131 8.03 -0.92 -3.52
CA LEU A 131 9.16 -1.78 -3.14
C LEU A 131 8.82 -2.70 -1.96
N GLY A 132 7.70 -2.46 -1.28
CA GLY A 132 7.40 -3.04 0.01
C GLY A 132 6.31 -4.10 0.06
N TYR A 133 5.54 -4.25 -1.02
CA TYR A 133 4.35 -5.09 -1.03
C TYR A 133 4.33 -6.05 -2.20
N LEU A 134 4.02 -7.31 -1.90
CA LEU A 134 3.78 -8.32 -2.91
C LEU A 134 2.28 -8.48 -3.12
N ASN A 135 1.84 -8.38 -4.37
CA ASN A 135 0.43 -8.51 -4.74
C ASN A 135 -0.05 -9.94 -4.46
N LEU A 136 -1.09 -10.07 -3.64
CA LEU A 136 -1.61 -11.38 -3.22
C LEU A 136 -2.24 -12.15 -4.38
N THR A 137 -2.94 -11.48 -5.29
CA THR A 137 -3.51 -12.12 -6.48
C THR A 137 -2.41 -12.78 -7.31
N MET A 138 -1.29 -12.09 -7.54
CA MET A 138 -0.14 -12.66 -8.27
C MET A 138 0.45 -13.87 -7.54
N VAL A 139 0.60 -13.81 -6.21
CA VAL A 139 1.07 -14.95 -5.41
C VAL A 139 0.12 -16.14 -5.50
N MET A 140 -1.19 -15.88 -5.50
CA MET A 140 -2.23 -16.91 -5.55
C MET A 140 -2.43 -17.48 -6.96
N GLU A 141 -2.12 -16.72 -8.02
CA GLU A 141 -2.17 -17.17 -9.41
C GLU A 141 -0.89 -17.88 -9.85
N ALA A 142 0.25 -17.57 -9.22
CA ALA A 142 1.52 -18.22 -9.51
C ALA A 142 1.52 -19.73 -9.17
N ASP A 143 2.44 -20.45 -9.81
CA ASP A 143 2.74 -21.83 -9.48
C ASP A 143 3.31 -21.94 -8.06
N TYR A 144 3.08 -23.08 -7.40
CA TYR A 144 3.46 -23.27 -5.99
C TYR A 144 4.95 -23.03 -5.71
N GLU A 145 5.82 -23.23 -6.69
CA GLU A 145 7.27 -23.07 -6.57
C GLU A 145 7.77 -21.64 -6.71
N GLU A 146 6.95 -20.71 -7.23
CA GLU A 146 7.40 -19.36 -7.57
C GLU A 146 7.49 -18.42 -6.36
N CYS A 147 6.80 -18.74 -5.27
CA CYS A 147 6.81 -17.97 -4.02
C CYS A 147 6.98 -18.92 -2.83
N ILE A 148 8.15 -18.92 -2.20
CA ILE A 148 8.44 -19.82 -1.09
C ILE A 148 8.96 -19.10 0.16
N ILE A 149 8.76 -19.75 1.30
CA ILE A 149 9.52 -19.50 2.53
C ILE A 149 10.65 -20.53 2.58
N ALA A 150 11.87 -20.07 2.31
CA ALA A 150 13.08 -20.89 2.23
C ALA A 150 13.67 -21.20 3.62
N TYR A 151 14.05 -22.46 3.82
CA TYR A 151 14.82 -22.96 4.98
C TYR A 151 15.90 -23.97 4.58
N GLY A 152 16.22 -24.07 3.28
CA GLY A 152 17.32 -24.86 2.75
C GLY A 152 17.66 -24.46 1.30
N GLY A 153 18.47 -25.30 0.65
CA GLY A 153 19.00 -25.06 -0.69
C GLY A 153 20.47 -24.61 -0.66
N PRO A 154 21.18 -24.73 -1.79
CA PRO A 154 22.61 -24.44 -1.88
C PRO A 154 22.95 -22.95 -1.68
N ASP A 155 22.01 -22.05 -1.97
CA ASP A 155 22.22 -20.60 -1.88
C ASP A 155 21.66 -19.99 -0.59
N LEU A 156 21.16 -20.80 0.36
CA LEU A 156 20.76 -20.31 1.67
C LEU A 156 21.99 -20.11 2.55
N ASP A 157 22.39 -18.84 2.75
CA ASP A 157 23.49 -18.47 3.63
C ASP A 157 23.04 -18.64 5.10
N PRO A 158 23.82 -19.31 5.98
CA PRO A 158 23.53 -19.35 7.41
C PRO A 158 23.32 -17.97 8.07
N ALA A 159 23.94 -16.90 7.53
CA ALA A 159 23.77 -15.53 8.00
C ALA A 159 22.38 -14.95 7.66
N ASP A 160 21.63 -15.58 6.75
CA ASP A 160 20.25 -15.22 6.45
C ASP A 160 19.29 -15.65 7.55
N GLY A 161 19.73 -16.37 8.59
CA GLY A 161 18.85 -16.85 9.64
C GLY A 161 18.05 -18.10 9.24
N PRO A 162 17.08 -18.50 10.07
CA PRO A 162 16.39 -19.78 9.93
C PRO A 162 15.38 -19.80 8.78
N LEU A 163 14.88 -18.63 8.35
CA LEU A 163 13.89 -18.47 7.29
C LEU A 163 14.25 -17.26 6.43
N ARG A 164 13.95 -17.37 5.14
CA ARG A 164 14.04 -16.26 4.17
C ARG A 164 12.84 -16.34 3.22
N SER A 165 12.29 -15.21 2.79
CA SER A 165 11.36 -15.20 1.66
C SER A 165 12.12 -15.23 0.33
N ALA A 166 11.65 -16.02 -0.64
CA ALA A 166 12.21 -16.08 -1.99
C ALA A 166 11.08 -16.09 -3.01
N ILE A 167 11.07 -15.09 -3.89
CA ILE A 167 10.00 -14.81 -4.83
C ILE A 167 10.59 -14.71 -6.23
N ASN A 168 10.06 -15.45 -7.19
CA ASN A 168 10.56 -15.40 -8.55
C ASN A 168 10.03 -14.15 -9.26
N LEU A 169 10.77 -13.70 -10.28
CA LEU A 169 10.40 -12.52 -11.05
C LEU A 169 9.03 -12.66 -11.73
N SER A 170 8.67 -13.89 -12.15
CA SER A 170 7.36 -14.23 -12.73
C SER A 170 6.18 -13.99 -11.79
N ALA A 171 6.42 -13.94 -10.47
CA ALA A 171 5.40 -13.68 -9.45
C ALA A 171 5.47 -12.23 -8.92
N CYS A 172 6.18 -11.33 -9.62
CA CYS A 172 6.27 -9.92 -9.29
C CYS A 172 5.52 -9.04 -10.32
N PRO A 173 5.10 -7.82 -9.97
CA PRO A 173 4.46 -6.89 -10.90
C PRO A 173 5.37 -6.53 -12.09
N ASP A 174 4.85 -6.64 -13.31
CA ASP A 174 5.57 -6.42 -14.58
C ASP A 174 6.14 -4.99 -14.72
N ASP A 175 5.62 -4.03 -13.96
CA ASP A 175 5.97 -2.61 -14.00
C ASP A 175 7.01 -2.18 -12.95
N LYS A 176 7.45 -3.08 -12.05
CA LYS A 176 8.31 -2.72 -10.91
C LYS A 176 9.64 -3.49 -10.90
N PRO A 177 10.77 -2.85 -11.24
CA PRO A 177 12.08 -3.50 -11.23
C PRO A 177 12.62 -3.45 -9.80
N LYS A 178 12.39 -4.50 -9.00
CA LYS A 178 13.24 -4.94 -7.87
C LYS A 178 12.56 -6.05 -7.06
N THR A 179 12.95 -7.30 -7.26
CA THR A 179 12.62 -8.38 -6.32
C THR A 179 13.31 -8.22 -4.97
N LYS A 180 14.30 -7.30 -4.86
CA LYS A 180 15.06 -7.00 -3.64
C LYS A 180 14.20 -6.76 -2.39
N GLY A 181 13.03 -6.13 -2.53
CA GLY A 181 12.14 -5.89 -1.40
C GLY A 181 11.52 -7.16 -0.81
N TYR A 182 11.41 -8.22 -1.61
CA TYR A 182 10.69 -9.45 -1.24
C TYR A 182 11.60 -10.58 -0.76
N PHE A 183 12.92 -10.37 -0.72
CA PHE A 183 13.89 -11.33 -0.20
C PHE A 183 14.33 -10.96 1.21
N ALA A 184 13.39 -11.00 2.15
CA ALA A 184 13.64 -10.73 3.55
C ALA A 184 14.44 -11.90 4.17
N LYS A 185 15.65 -11.58 4.62
CA LYS A 185 16.46 -12.47 5.46
C LYS A 185 15.92 -12.47 6.88
N ASN A 186 16.15 -13.56 7.60
CA ASN A 186 15.78 -13.74 9.00
C ASN A 186 14.28 -13.44 9.21
N LEU A 187 13.47 -14.00 8.32
CA LEU A 187 12.04 -13.76 8.25
C LEU A 187 11.36 -14.27 9.52
N THR A 188 10.52 -13.42 10.11
CA THR A 188 9.74 -13.78 11.32
C THR A 188 8.24 -13.63 11.11
N THR A 189 7.81 -12.74 10.22
CA THR A 189 6.39 -12.46 10.01
C THR A 189 6.06 -12.24 8.54
N VAL A 190 4.96 -12.83 8.07
CA VAL A 190 4.26 -12.43 6.85
C VAL A 190 3.03 -11.63 7.27
N LYS A 191 3.00 -10.35 6.91
CA LYS A 191 1.88 -9.47 7.25
C LYS A 191 0.97 -9.31 6.04
N ILE A 192 -0.29 -9.73 6.19
CA ILE A 192 -1.35 -9.56 5.19
C ILE A 192 -1.91 -8.15 5.31
N LEU A 193 -1.99 -7.47 4.18
CA LEU A 193 -2.52 -6.13 4.04
C LEU A 193 -3.87 -6.29 3.34
N LYS A 194 -4.93 -6.23 4.14
CA LYS A 194 -6.29 -6.08 3.60
C LYS A 194 -6.31 -4.81 2.73
N PRO A 195 -7.10 -4.75 1.65
CA PRO A 195 -7.46 -3.47 1.11
C PRO A 195 -8.05 -2.73 2.30
N THR A 196 -7.34 -1.70 2.71
CA THR A 196 -8.05 -0.49 2.96
C THR A 196 -8.80 -0.21 1.66
N SER A 197 -10.04 -0.74 1.55
CA SER A 197 -11.11 0.17 1.14
C SER A 197 -10.77 1.45 1.88
N PRO A 198 -10.63 2.61 1.23
CA PRO A 198 -10.32 3.83 1.95
C PRO A 198 -11.55 4.23 2.77
N SER A 199 -12.03 3.39 3.69
CA SER A 199 -12.36 3.85 5.01
C SER A 199 -11.04 4.26 5.68
N TYR A 200 -10.50 5.38 5.24
CA TYR A 200 -9.89 6.32 6.16
C TYR A 200 -11.01 6.84 7.08
N GLU A 201 -11.62 5.95 7.86
CA GLU A 201 -12.39 6.30 9.05
C GLU A 201 -11.43 6.36 10.25
N VAL A 202 -10.34 7.07 10.06
CA VAL A 202 -9.67 7.74 11.16
C VAL A 202 -9.65 9.19 10.76
N ALA A 203 -10.20 10.05 11.60
CA ALA A 203 -10.19 11.51 11.50
C ALA A 203 -8.76 12.07 11.62
N GLN A 204 -7.83 11.56 10.81
CA GLN A 204 -6.45 11.99 10.74
C GLN A 204 -6.31 12.87 9.51
N ALA A 205 -5.66 14.03 9.70
CA ALA A 205 -5.30 14.96 8.66
C ALA A 205 -4.64 14.23 7.49
N ALA A 206 -5.23 14.36 6.30
CA ALA A 206 -4.65 13.88 5.05
C ALA A 206 -3.81 14.97 4.40
N LEU A 207 -4.30 16.22 4.46
CA LEU A 207 -3.63 17.39 3.91
C LEU A 207 -3.76 18.56 4.89
N THR A 208 -2.67 19.30 5.06
CA THR A 208 -2.67 20.60 5.72
C THR A 208 -2.31 21.69 4.72
N ILE A 209 -3.14 22.71 4.58
CA ILE A 209 -2.78 23.94 3.86
C ILE A 209 -2.49 25.02 4.89
N THR A 210 -1.28 25.57 4.87
CA THR A 210 -0.83 26.56 5.83
C THR A 210 -0.45 27.84 5.11
N ASP A 211 -0.99 28.97 5.56
CA ASP A 211 -0.48 30.30 5.24
C ASP A 211 0.20 30.91 6.47
N GLU A 212 0.66 32.16 6.39
CA GLU A 212 1.30 32.85 7.52
C GLU A 212 0.41 33.06 8.76
N ASN A 213 -0.91 32.95 8.63
CA ASN A 213 -1.89 33.31 9.66
C ASN A 213 -2.81 32.15 10.10
N PHE A 214 -2.99 31.14 9.26
CA PHE A 214 -4.01 30.11 9.37
C PHE A 214 -3.49 28.74 8.92
N GLN A 215 -4.09 27.71 9.51
CA GLN A 215 -3.86 26.32 9.17
C GLN A 215 -5.22 25.66 8.89
N TYR A 216 -5.35 25.09 7.71
CA TYR A 216 -6.53 24.37 7.26
C TYR A 216 -6.16 22.89 7.15
N THR A 217 -6.92 22.03 7.82
CA THR A 217 -6.67 20.59 7.84
C THR A 217 -7.84 19.87 7.21
N PHE A 218 -7.54 18.98 6.27
CA PHE A 218 -8.52 18.21 5.53
C PHE A 218 -8.28 16.72 5.71
N THR A 219 -9.35 15.98 5.90
CA THR A 219 -9.41 14.53 5.76
C THR A 219 -9.58 14.13 4.29
N ILE A 220 -9.28 12.87 3.94
CA ILE A 220 -9.52 12.37 2.57
C ILE A 220 -10.99 12.48 2.19
N SER A 221 -11.91 12.19 3.12
CA SER A 221 -13.35 12.26 2.85
C SER A 221 -13.84 13.68 2.58
N GLU A 222 -13.26 14.69 3.25
CA GLU A 222 -13.53 16.10 2.94
C GLU A 222 -13.04 16.45 1.54
N LEU A 223 -11.80 16.07 1.19
CA LEU A 223 -11.23 16.31 -0.15
C LEU A 223 -12.04 15.62 -1.26
N GLN A 224 -12.63 14.47 -0.99
CA GLN A 224 -13.49 13.71 -1.91
C GLN A 224 -14.95 14.17 -1.90
N SER A 225 -15.31 15.14 -1.05
CA SER A 225 -16.68 15.60 -0.93
C SER A 225 -17.12 16.41 -2.16
N SER A 226 -18.43 16.56 -2.31
CA SER A 226 -19.01 17.41 -3.37
C SER A 226 -18.82 18.91 -3.12
N LYS A 227 -18.13 19.32 -2.05
CA LYS A 227 -17.82 20.73 -1.79
C LYS A 227 -16.86 21.28 -2.83
N TYR A 228 -15.92 20.47 -3.29
CA TYR A 228 -14.87 20.90 -4.21
C TYR A 228 -15.07 20.33 -5.62
N THR A 229 -14.49 21.01 -6.60
CA THR A 229 -14.44 20.55 -7.99
C THR A 229 -13.60 19.30 -8.11
N GLN A 230 -14.25 18.18 -8.41
CA GLN A 230 -13.61 16.89 -8.64
C GLN A 230 -13.23 16.71 -10.11
N VAL A 231 -12.07 16.11 -10.34
CA VAL A 231 -11.45 15.93 -11.66
C VAL A 231 -11.18 14.45 -11.86
N SER A 232 -11.50 13.90 -13.04
CA SER A 232 -11.33 12.47 -13.33
C SER A 232 -10.60 12.24 -14.64
N ASN A 233 -9.63 11.34 -14.62
CA ASN A 233 -8.83 10.92 -15.77
C ASN A 233 -8.22 12.08 -16.57
N GLN A 234 -7.76 13.10 -15.85
CA GLN A 234 -7.12 14.25 -16.45
C GLN A 234 -5.69 13.90 -16.84
N MET A 235 -5.33 14.21 -18.08
CA MET A 235 -3.96 14.08 -18.57
C MET A 235 -3.13 15.28 -18.13
N PHE A 236 -1.94 14.99 -17.65
CA PHE A 236 -0.95 15.96 -17.25
C PHE A 236 0.35 15.70 -17.99
N VAL A 237 0.91 16.77 -18.56
CA VAL A 237 2.16 16.72 -19.31
C VAL A 237 3.27 17.31 -18.45
N TYR A 238 4.40 16.62 -18.37
CA TYR A 238 5.55 16.98 -17.52
C TYR A 238 6.81 17.14 -18.34
N ASP A 239 7.62 18.16 -18.02
CA ASP A 239 8.96 18.31 -18.58
C ASP A 239 10.03 17.80 -17.60
N TYR A 240 10.79 16.79 -18.03
CA TYR A 240 11.92 16.20 -17.28
C TYR A 240 13.29 16.72 -17.74
N GLY A 241 13.34 17.73 -18.61
CA GLY A 241 14.55 18.29 -19.20
C GLY A 241 15.18 17.42 -20.29
N SER A 242 14.80 16.15 -20.40
CA SER A 242 15.15 15.24 -21.51
C SER A 242 13.97 14.91 -22.43
N GLY A 243 12.78 15.43 -22.14
CA GLY A 243 11.54 15.14 -22.88
C GLY A 243 10.29 15.36 -22.05
N TYR A 244 9.14 15.05 -22.65
CA TYR A 244 7.84 15.13 -22.01
C TYR A 244 7.30 13.75 -21.65
N ASP A 245 6.81 13.62 -20.42
CA ASP A 245 6.05 12.44 -19.97
C ASP A 245 4.58 12.82 -19.74
N ASN A 246 3.69 11.88 -19.95
CA ASN A 246 2.25 12.05 -19.74
C ASN A 246 1.77 11.10 -18.66
N TYR A 247 0.97 11.61 -17.73
CA TYR A 247 0.29 10.81 -16.72
C TYR A 247 -1.18 11.23 -16.60
N THR A 248 -2.02 10.31 -16.14
CA THR A 248 -3.46 10.46 -16.05
C THR A 248 -3.90 10.24 -14.60
N PHE A 249 -4.42 11.30 -14.00
CA PHE A 249 -4.81 11.31 -12.59
C PHE A 249 -6.29 11.65 -12.40
N SER A 250 -6.81 11.30 -11.23
CA SER A 250 -8.10 11.76 -10.71
C SER A 250 -7.88 12.34 -9.31
N GLY A 251 -8.63 13.39 -8.97
CA GLY A 251 -8.39 14.14 -7.74
C GLY A 251 -9.33 15.32 -7.56
N VAL A 252 -8.93 16.23 -6.68
CA VAL A 252 -9.64 17.47 -6.39
C VAL A 252 -8.83 18.68 -6.86
N SER A 253 -9.49 19.68 -7.42
CA SER A 253 -8.83 20.93 -7.84
C SER A 253 -8.29 21.72 -6.64
N LEU A 254 -7.01 22.08 -6.67
CA LEU A 254 -6.40 22.93 -5.64
C LEU A 254 -7.04 24.33 -5.62
N LYS A 255 -7.31 24.89 -6.80
CA LYS A 255 -8.00 26.17 -6.95
C LYS A 255 -9.37 26.16 -6.26
N SER A 256 -10.14 25.09 -6.44
CA SER A 256 -11.45 24.95 -5.79
C SER A 256 -11.35 24.90 -4.27
N ILE A 257 -10.36 24.19 -3.70
CA ILE A 257 -10.15 24.18 -2.24
C ILE A 257 -9.85 25.60 -1.74
N ILE A 258 -8.96 26.30 -2.44
CA ILE A 258 -8.56 27.67 -2.08
C ILE A 258 -9.75 28.64 -2.08
N GLU A 259 -10.61 28.55 -3.10
CA GLU A 259 -11.79 29.41 -3.23
C GLU A 259 -12.86 29.08 -2.19
N GLU A 260 -13.19 27.80 -2.02
CA GLU A 260 -14.28 27.34 -1.14
C GLU A 260 -13.96 27.49 0.35
N GLU A 261 -12.67 27.42 0.72
CA GLU A 261 -12.22 27.66 2.09
C GLU A 261 -11.79 29.10 2.34
N ASN A 262 -11.79 29.93 1.29
CA ASN A 262 -11.33 31.31 1.32
C ASN A 262 -9.94 31.43 1.99
N ILE A 263 -9.00 30.58 1.54
CA ILE A 263 -7.66 30.44 2.14
C ILE A 263 -6.82 31.70 1.89
N LEU A 264 -6.95 32.32 0.72
CA LEU A 264 -6.09 33.44 0.34
C LEU A 264 -6.69 34.78 0.74
N ALA A 265 -5.93 35.56 1.50
CA ALA A 265 -6.23 36.97 1.69
C ALA A 265 -6.03 37.74 0.38
N LYS A 266 -6.96 38.66 0.09
CA LYS A 266 -6.89 39.61 -1.03
C LYS A 266 -6.66 41.02 -0.51
N SER A 267 -5.90 41.81 -1.26
CA SER A 267 -5.78 43.25 -1.05
C SER A 267 -7.10 43.96 -1.35
N ASP A 268 -7.20 45.24 -0.96
CA ASP A 268 -8.33 46.11 -1.32
C ASP A 268 -8.52 46.27 -2.85
N LEU A 269 -7.49 45.93 -3.63
CA LEU A 269 -7.51 45.97 -5.09
C LEU A 269 -7.91 44.63 -5.73
N GLY A 270 -8.10 43.58 -4.92
CA GLY A 270 -8.52 42.25 -5.35
C GLY A 270 -7.37 41.27 -5.63
N ASP A 271 -6.12 41.73 -5.57
CA ASP A 271 -4.93 40.90 -5.77
C ASP A 271 -4.66 40.00 -4.56
N TYR A 272 -4.21 38.77 -4.79
CA TYR A 272 -3.80 37.85 -3.71
C TYR A 272 -2.54 38.38 -3.01
N LEU A 273 -2.53 38.33 -1.67
CA LEU A 273 -1.39 38.80 -0.86
C LEU A 273 -0.22 37.82 -0.85
N ALA A 274 -0.50 36.52 -0.94
CA ALA A 274 0.52 35.51 -1.12
C ALA A 274 0.91 35.41 -2.60
N GLU A 275 2.19 35.18 -2.84
CA GLU A 275 2.73 35.13 -4.21
C GLU A 275 2.99 33.69 -4.65
N ASN A 276 3.31 32.81 -3.71
CA ASN A 276 3.83 31.48 -4.03
C ASN A 276 3.29 30.38 -3.11
N LEU A 277 3.41 29.14 -3.56
CA LEU A 277 3.17 27.94 -2.76
C LEU A 277 4.24 26.87 -2.98
N THR A 278 4.37 25.92 -2.04
CA THR A 278 5.16 24.68 -2.19
C THR A 278 4.35 23.47 -1.72
N PHE A 279 4.68 22.30 -2.27
CA PHE A 279 4.11 21.01 -1.90
C PHE A 279 5.12 20.21 -1.08
N VAL A 280 4.76 19.78 0.12
CA VAL A 280 5.64 19.05 1.03
C VAL A 280 5.21 17.58 1.10
N GLY A 281 6.14 16.70 0.75
CA GLY A 281 5.93 15.26 0.87
C GLY A 281 6.04 14.79 2.32
N GLY A 282 5.39 13.67 2.64
CA GLY A 282 5.37 13.09 3.99
C GLY A 282 6.69 12.48 4.43
N ASP A 283 7.70 12.42 3.55
CA ASP A 283 9.10 12.19 3.89
C ASP A 283 9.78 13.45 4.46
N GLY A 284 9.05 14.56 4.56
CA GLY A 284 9.54 15.86 5.00
C GLY A 284 10.30 16.62 3.92
N PHE A 285 10.31 16.13 2.67
CA PHE A 285 10.92 16.85 1.57
C PHE A 285 10.07 18.07 1.21
N ASP A 286 10.66 19.25 1.41
CA ASP A 286 10.11 20.53 1.00
C ASP A 286 10.92 21.05 -0.20
N PRO A 287 10.36 21.02 -1.42
CA PRO A 287 11.01 21.55 -2.62
C PRO A 287 11.52 22.98 -2.47
N ALA A 288 10.94 23.78 -1.56
CA ALA A 288 11.41 25.13 -1.23
C ALA A 288 12.90 25.19 -0.89
N ILE A 289 13.48 24.11 -0.33
CA ILE A 289 14.93 24.04 -0.03
C ILE A 289 15.80 24.10 -1.30
N MET A 290 15.23 23.83 -2.47
CA MET A 290 15.90 23.89 -3.76
C MET A 290 15.94 25.32 -4.33
N GLY A 291 15.28 26.28 -3.66
CA GLY A 291 15.26 27.70 -4.03
C GLY A 291 14.16 28.07 -5.04
N PRO A 292 14.07 29.36 -5.39
CA PRO A 292 12.90 29.90 -6.10
C PRO A 292 12.67 29.36 -7.50
N SER A 293 13.72 28.86 -8.15
CA SER A 293 13.66 28.33 -9.51
C SER A 293 13.29 26.85 -9.60
N LEU A 294 13.04 26.16 -8.47
CA LEU A 294 12.71 24.72 -8.46
C LEU A 294 11.72 24.32 -7.35
N GLY A 295 11.46 25.20 -6.38
CA GLY A 295 10.73 24.87 -5.16
C GLY A 295 9.41 25.60 -4.92
N TYR A 296 9.08 26.61 -5.73
CA TYR A 296 7.87 27.41 -5.56
C TYR A 296 7.03 27.46 -6.84
N LEU A 297 5.72 27.33 -6.68
CA LEU A 297 4.75 27.52 -7.75
C LEU A 297 4.08 28.89 -7.57
N ASN A 298 3.98 29.65 -8.65
CA ASN A 298 3.34 30.97 -8.62
C ASN A 298 1.83 30.81 -8.39
N LEU A 299 1.34 31.42 -7.31
CA LEU A 299 -0.04 31.25 -6.88
C LEU A 299 -1.03 31.93 -7.85
N THR A 300 -0.66 33.04 -8.46
CA THR A 300 -1.50 33.70 -9.48
C THR A 300 -1.75 32.76 -10.65
N MET A 301 -0.71 32.07 -11.12
CA MET A 301 -0.85 31.09 -12.21
C MET A 301 -1.78 29.92 -11.81
N VAL A 302 -1.66 29.41 -10.58
CA VAL A 302 -2.57 28.37 -10.07
C VAL A 302 -4.03 28.85 -10.02
N MET A 303 -4.24 30.12 -9.64
CA MET A 303 -5.58 30.70 -9.54
C MET A 303 -6.16 31.11 -10.91
N GLU A 304 -5.33 31.41 -11.90
CA GLU A 304 -5.74 31.71 -13.27
C GLU A 304 -5.96 30.46 -14.14
N ALA A 305 -5.28 29.36 -13.80
CA ALA A 305 -5.43 28.06 -14.47
C ALA A 305 -6.86 27.50 -14.39
N ASP A 306 -7.18 26.62 -15.34
CA ASP A 306 -8.42 25.83 -15.30
C ASP A 306 -8.38 24.87 -14.11
N TYR A 307 -9.56 24.50 -13.59
CA TYR A 307 -9.66 23.72 -12.34
C TYR A 307 -8.93 22.36 -12.43
N GLU A 308 -8.83 21.78 -13.62
CA GLU A 308 -8.18 20.52 -13.90
C GLU A 308 -6.65 20.59 -14.03
N GLU A 309 -6.04 21.78 -14.13
CA GLU A 309 -4.61 21.89 -14.40
C GLU A 309 -3.72 21.79 -13.16
N CYS A 310 -4.29 21.99 -11.97
CA CYS A 310 -3.59 21.81 -10.70
C CYS A 310 -4.50 21.09 -9.69
N ILE A 311 -4.20 19.82 -9.43
CA ILE A 311 -5.03 18.96 -8.58
C ILE A 311 -4.22 18.32 -7.45
N ILE A 312 -4.94 17.93 -6.41
CA ILE A 312 -4.49 16.97 -5.41
C ILE A 312 -5.05 15.61 -5.83
N ALA A 313 -4.19 14.78 -6.40
CA ALA A 313 -4.53 13.47 -6.92
C ALA A 313 -4.65 12.44 -5.80
N TYR A 314 -5.74 11.67 -5.83
CA TYR A 314 -6.01 10.53 -4.94
C TYR A 314 -6.55 9.31 -5.72
N GLY A 315 -6.56 9.37 -7.04
CA GLY A 315 -6.87 8.24 -7.93
C GLY A 315 -6.36 8.46 -9.35
N GLY A 316 -6.84 7.63 -10.27
CA GLY A 316 -6.42 7.61 -11.69
C GLY A 316 -5.46 6.47 -12.00
N PRO A 317 -5.36 6.07 -13.28
CA PRO A 317 -4.59 4.89 -13.68
C PRO A 317 -3.08 5.03 -13.47
N ASP A 318 -2.57 6.26 -13.43
CA ASP A 318 -1.14 6.52 -13.25
C ASP A 318 -0.77 6.91 -11.80
N LEU A 319 -1.74 6.92 -10.88
CA LEU A 319 -1.43 7.08 -9.45
C LEU A 319 -0.89 5.77 -8.90
N ASP A 320 0.44 5.70 -8.73
CA ASP A 320 1.05 4.59 -8.01
C ASP A 320 0.63 4.72 -6.54
N PRO A 321 0.02 3.67 -5.95
CA PRO A 321 -0.22 3.65 -4.51
C PRO A 321 1.04 4.04 -3.70
N ALA A 322 2.24 3.77 -4.24
CA ALA A 322 3.55 4.12 -3.68
C ALA A 322 3.75 5.60 -3.40
N ASP A 323 3.01 6.43 -4.10
CA ASP A 323 3.03 7.86 -3.94
C ASP A 323 2.19 8.31 -2.75
N GLY A 324 1.72 7.42 -1.89
CA GLY A 324 0.89 7.76 -0.74
C GLY A 324 -0.56 8.10 -1.10
N PRO A 325 -1.38 8.47 -0.11
CA PRO A 325 -2.81 8.71 -0.32
C PRO A 325 -3.10 9.93 -1.19
N LEU A 326 -2.18 10.90 -1.19
CA LEU A 326 -2.29 12.15 -1.92
C LEU A 326 -1.00 12.43 -2.67
N ARG A 327 -1.15 13.01 -3.86
CA ARG A 327 -0.04 13.49 -4.68
C ARG A 327 -0.40 14.85 -5.28
N SER A 328 0.56 15.77 -5.35
CA SER A 328 0.36 16.99 -6.14
C SER A 328 0.54 16.69 -7.62
N ALA A 329 -0.44 17.09 -8.45
CA ALA A 329 -0.38 16.95 -9.89
C ALA A 329 -0.64 18.28 -10.61
N ILE A 330 0.37 18.81 -11.31
CA ILE A 330 0.29 20.11 -12.02
C ILE A 330 0.67 19.92 -13.48
N ASN A 331 -0.15 20.48 -14.37
CA ASN A 331 0.08 20.44 -15.80
C ASN A 331 1.10 21.51 -16.19
N ILE A 332 1.88 21.28 -17.24
CA ILE A 332 2.91 22.22 -17.68
C ILE A 332 2.35 23.63 -17.98
N THR A 333 1.09 23.72 -18.39
CA THR A 333 0.37 24.98 -18.65
C THR A 333 0.14 25.82 -17.40
N ALA A 334 0.09 25.19 -16.22
CA ALA A 334 -0.03 25.85 -14.93
C ALA A 334 1.34 26.09 -14.25
N CYS A 335 2.45 25.91 -14.98
CA CYS A 335 3.81 26.17 -14.51
C CYS A 335 4.45 27.36 -15.27
N PRO A 336 5.25 28.21 -14.61
CA PRO A 336 6.03 29.26 -15.26
C PRO A 336 6.91 28.74 -16.41
N ASP A 337 6.88 29.43 -17.56
CA ASP A 337 7.63 29.09 -18.79
C ASP A 337 9.15 29.01 -18.60
N ASP A 338 9.69 29.58 -17.51
CA ASP A 338 11.11 29.65 -17.18
C ASP A 338 11.58 28.61 -16.14
N LEU A 339 10.68 27.73 -15.65
CA LEU A 339 11.04 26.65 -14.74
C LEU A 339 11.36 25.36 -15.52
N PRO A 340 12.64 24.91 -15.55
CA PRO A 340 13.03 23.77 -16.39
C PRO A 340 12.55 22.40 -15.89
N ARG A 341 11.72 22.30 -14.84
CA ARG A 341 11.41 21.01 -14.17
C ARG A 341 10.07 21.03 -13.42
N THR A 342 9.00 20.55 -14.04
CA THR A 342 7.72 20.30 -13.32
C THR A 342 7.83 19.17 -12.28
N LYS A 343 8.90 18.37 -12.33
CA LYS A 343 9.21 17.32 -11.34
C LYS A 343 9.30 17.83 -9.90
N GLY A 344 9.72 19.08 -9.69
CA GLY A 344 9.83 19.68 -8.36
C GLY A 344 8.49 19.78 -7.62
N PHE A 345 7.39 19.83 -8.37
CA PHE A 345 6.04 19.97 -7.84
C PHE A 345 5.25 18.67 -7.84
N PHE A 346 5.93 17.54 -8.05
CA PHE A 346 5.38 16.19 -8.02
C PHE A 346 5.60 15.53 -6.66
N ALA A 347 5.15 16.21 -5.60
CA ALA A 347 5.29 15.75 -4.23
C ALA A 347 4.45 14.50 -4.01
N LYS A 348 5.15 13.41 -3.72
CA LYS A 348 4.57 12.14 -3.30
C LYS A 348 4.27 12.19 -1.81
N ASN A 349 3.29 11.43 -1.41
CA ASN A 349 2.77 11.30 -0.06
C ASN A 349 2.49 12.70 0.50
N LEU A 350 1.79 13.52 -0.28
CA LEU A 350 1.60 14.93 0.01
C LEU A 350 0.90 15.09 1.37
N THR A 351 1.56 15.75 2.32
CA THR A 351 0.99 16.02 3.65
C THR A 351 0.70 17.49 3.87
N ASP A 352 1.49 18.38 3.24
CA ASP A 352 1.36 19.82 3.47
C ASP A 352 1.49 20.63 2.18
N ILE A 353 0.74 21.74 2.12
CA ILE A 353 0.94 22.82 1.17
C ILE A 353 1.21 24.08 1.99
N LYS A 354 2.32 24.75 1.71
CA LYS A 354 2.64 26.02 2.37
C LYS A 354 2.48 27.15 1.37
N ILE A 355 1.81 28.20 1.79
CA ILE A 355 1.52 29.42 1.02
C ILE A 355 2.27 30.57 1.67
N PHE A 356 2.92 31.41 0.86
CA PHE A 356 3.77 32.51 1.33
C PHE A 356 3.84 33.68 0.35
#